data_AF-A0A970JXW5-F1
#
_entry.id   AF-A0A970JXW5-F1
#
_cell.length_a   1.000
_cell.length_b   1.000
_cell.length_c   1.000
_cell.angle_alpha   90.00
_cell.angle_beta   90.00
_cell.angle_gamma   90.00
#
_symmetry.space_group_name_H-M   'P 1'
#
loop_
_entity.id
_entity.type
_entity.pdbx_description
1 polymer ?
#
loop_
_entity_poly.entity_id
_entity_poly.type
_entity_poly.pdbx_seq_one_letter_code
_entity_poly.pdbx_strand_id
1 'polypeptide(L)'
;MYNIIEEQYNWKPGAKFVLQTPDTIVVHHAVCRSCSAQDVHKWHLDRGWLGIGYHFFIRKNGLIYRGRPEQFVGGHLLSEENNNTLGICLEGCYTDYINERGQVLTEKEVPQTQLDALVWLCLYCKSKWPVRTINGHLDYDSAKKAEKDCPGKYFPWDKFWQMLKREENKKLIQTFVGFHNPQGVWDAIEKHHPYPDAWYQQWADSYKKTCS
;
A
#
# COMPACT_ATOMS: atom_id res chain seq x y z
N MET A 1 -13.15 -7.63 7.99
CA MET A 1 -12.30 -6.62 8.67
C MET A 1 -10.85 -7.05 8.45
N TYR A 2 -10.01 -6.19 7.89
CA TYR A 2 -8.59 -6.49 7.72
C TYR A 2 -7.87 -6.43 9.07
N ASN A 3 -6.89 -7.31 9.23
CA ASN A 3 -5.99 -7.32 10.38
C ASN A 3 -4.55 -7.34 9.86
N ILE A 4 -3.63 -6.73 10.61
CA ILE A 4 -2.20 -6.78 10.31
C ILE A 4 -1.62 -7.97 11.09
N ILE A 5 -1.00 -8.90 10.37
CA ILE A 5 -0.31 -10.06 10.94
C ILE A 5 1.07 -9.60 11.40
N GLU A 6 1.31 -9.67 12.71
CA GLU A 6 2.61 -9.37 13.30
C GLU A 6 3.56 -10.57 13.12
N GLU A 7 4.44 -10.46 12.14
CA GLU A 7 5.43 -11.48 11.81
C GLU A 7 6.68 -11.31 12.69
N GLN A 8 7.27 -12.42 13.16
CA GLN A 8 8.52 -12.38 13.93
C GLN A 8 9.72 -12.47 13.00
N TYR A 9 10.64 -11.50 13.10
CA TYR A 9 11.84 -11.44 12.26
C TYR A 9 13.12 -11.52 13.08
N ASN A 10 14.08 -12.31 12.58
CA ASN A 10 15.45 -12.33 13.09
C ASN A 10 16.27 -11.25 12.38
N TRP A 11 16.13 -10.01 12.82
CA TRP A 11 16.88 -8.86 12.27
C TRP A 11 18.39 -9.09 12.33
N LYS A 12 19.13 -8.43 11.42
CA LYS A 12 20.59 -8.45 11.39
C LYS A 12 21.15 -8.16 12.80
N PRO A 13 22.12 -8.96 13.29
CA PRO A 13 22.71 -8.72 14.61
C PRO A 13 23.22 -7.29 14.76
N GLY A 14 22.83 -6.62 15.85
CA GLY A 14 23.17 -5.22 16.10
C GLY A 14 22.44 -4.20 15.23
N ALA A 15 21.32 -4.57 14.60
CA ALA A 15 20.49 -3.64 13.83
C ALA A 15 20.14 -2.38 14.64
N LYS A 16 20.45 -1.22 14.06
CA LYS A 16 20.10 0.09 14.61
C LYS A 16 19.01 0.71 13.75
N PHE A 17 17.85 0.91 14.35
CA PHE A 17 16.73 1.58 13.70
C PHE A 17 16.70 3.06 14.04
N VAL A 18 16.38 3.89 13.05
CA VAL A 18 16.26 5.34 13.19
C VAL A 18 14.77 5.69 13.26
N LEU A 19 14.37 6.52 14.21
CA LEU A 19 12.98 6.96 14.34
C LEU A 19 12.56 7.86 13.17
N GLN A 20 11.28 7.80 12.81
CA GLN A 20 10.67 8.68 11.80
C GLN A 20 9.24 9.07 12.18
N THR A 21 8.71 10.08 11.49
CA THR A 21 7.28 10.42 11.51
C THR A 21 6.79 10.42 10.07
N PRO A 22 6.23 9.31 9.58
CA PRO A 22 5.93 9.19 8.16
C PRO A 22 4.83 10.13 7.70
N ASP A 23 5.05 10.79 6.57
CA ASP A 23 4.07 11.64 5.90
C ASP A 23 3.75 11.17 4.47
N THR A 24 4.40 10.09 4.02
CA THR A 24 4.30 9.58 2.67
C THR A 24 4.18 8.05 2.68
N ILE A 25 3.31 7.50 1.83
CA ILE A 25 3.26 6.06 1.53
C ILE A 25 3.93 5.82 0.18
N VAL A 26 4.69 4.73 0.05
CA VAL A 26 5.35 4.34 -1.19
C VAL A 26 4.93 2.91 -1.55
N VAL A 27 4.29 2.73 -2.70
CA VAL A 27 3.81 1.44 -3.18
C VAL A 27 4.91 0.74 -4.00
N HIS A 28 5.14 -0.54 -3.69
CA HIS A 28 6.12 -1.40 -4.34
C HIS A 28 5.47 -2.71 -4.81
N HIS A 29 6.15 -3.43 -5.69
CA HIS A 29 5.91 -4.86 -5.92
C HIS A 29 7.14 -5.69 -5.54
N ALA A 30 6.98 -7.01 -5.41
CA ALA A 30 8.06 -7.90 -5.01
C ALA A 30 8.99 -8.31 -6.16
N VAL A 31 8.56 -8.14 -7.42
CA VAL A 31 9.18 -8.76 -8.62
C VAL A 31 9.25 -10.29 -8.44
N CYS A 32 8.23 -10.86 -7.81
CA CYS A 32 8.17 -12.29 -7.52
C CYS A 32 6.72 -12.77 -7.52
N ARG A 33 6.42 -13.82 -8.31
CA ARG A 33 5.06 -14.36 -8.45
C ARG A 33 4.52 -15.02 -7.18
N SER A 34 5.39 -15.51 -6.31
CA SER A 34 4.99 -16.14 -5.06
C SER A 34 6.08 -15.99 -4.03
N CYS A 35 5.81 -15.21 -2.98
CA CYS A 35 6.75 -15.02 -1.88
C CYS A 35 6.05 -14.56 -0.62
N SER A 36 6.61 -14.93 0.52
CA SER A 36 6.20 -14.48 1.85
C SER A 36 6.99 -13.26 2.31
N ALA A 37 6.51 -12.61 3.36
CA ALA A 37 7.27 -11.55 4.02
C ALA A 37 8.61 -12.07 4.58
N GLN A 38 8.67 -13.35 4.98
CA GLN A 38 9.91 -14.00 5.42
C GLN A 38 10.90 -14.25 4.29
N ASP A 39 10.41 -14.61 3.09
CA ASP A 39 11.28 -14.71 1.91
C ASP A 39 11.92 -13.37 1.60
N VAL A 40 11.11 -12.29 1.60
CA VAL A 40 11.60 -10.92 1.42
C VAL A 40 12.60 -10.53 2.52
N HIS A 41 12.30 -10.86 3.77
CA HIS A 41 13.21 -10.62 4.89
C HIS A 41 14.58 -11.29 4.67
N LYS A 42 14.58 -12.57 4.31
CA LYS A 42 15.79 -13.33 4.00
C LYS A 42 16.58 -12.71 2.84
N TRP A 43 15.92 -12.40 1.73
CA TRP A 43 16.59 -11.78 0.58
C TRP A 43 17.23 -10.43 0.91
N HIS A 44 16.58 -9.65 1.77
CA HIS A 44 17.14 -8.37 2.19
C HIS A 44 18.33 -8.55 3.15
N LEU A 45 18.31 -9.56 4.03
CA LEU A 45 19.50 -9.93 4.82
C LEU A 45 20.67 -10.37 3.91
N ASP A 46 20.40 -11.18 2.88
CA ASP A 46 21.40 -11.65 1.92
C ASP A 46 22.03 -10.48 1.14
N ARG A 47 21.29 -9.37 0.97
CA ARG A 47 21.77 -8.09 0.40
C ARG A 47 22.48 -7.19 1.42
N GLY A 48 22.70 -7.67 2.64
CA GLY A 48 23.37 -6.95 3.73
C GLY A 48 22.50 -5.94 4.48
N TRP A 49 21.20 -5.86 4.19
CA TRP A 49 20.26 -4.95 4.86
C TRP A 49 19.94 -5.48 6.27
N LEU A 50 19.18 -4.71 7.06
CA LEU A 50 18.80 -5.12 8.41
C LEU A 50 17.78 -6.27 8.44
N GLY A 51 17.12 -6.53 7.31
CA GLY A 51 15.98 -7.43 7.14
C GLY A 51 14.99 -6.82 6.15
N ILE A 52 13.72 -7.27 6.18
CA ILE A 52 12.65 -6.70 5.35
C ILE A 52 12.64 -5.16 5.42
N GLY A 53 12.64 -4.54 4.25
CA GLY A 53 12.82 -3.10 4.06
C GLY A 53 11.49 -2.34 4.02
N TYR A 54 10.42 -3.04 3.71
CA TYR A 54 9.05 -2.53 3.69
C TYR A 54 8.46 -2.56 5.09
N HIS A 55 7.55 -1.64 5.38
CA HIS A 55 6.80 -1.62 6.63
C HIS A 55 5.62 -2.59 6.58
N PHE A 56 5.14 -2.87 5.38
CA PHE A 56 4.04 -3.79 5.14
C PHE A 56 4.28 -4.61 3.88
N PHE A 57 3.78 -5.84 3.91
CA PHE A 57 3.78 -6.74 2.77
C PHE A 57 2.37 -7.33 2.59
N ILE A 58 1.82 -7.22 1.38
CA ILE A 58 0.46 -7.69 1.07
C ILE A 58 0.54 -8.89 0.14
N ARG A 59 0.08 -10.05 0.61
CA ARG A 59 -0.06 -11.28 -0.18
C ARG A 59 -1.24 -11.16 -1.13
N LYS A 60 -1.25 -11.94 -2.22
CA LYS A 60 -2.32 -11.94 -3.24
C LYS A 60 -3.72 -12.19 -2.68
N ASN A 61 -3.82 -12.95 -1.60
CA ASN A 61 -5.09 -13.21 -0.90
C ASN A 61 -5.57 -12.05 -0.01
N GLY A 62 -4.88 -10.90 0.01
CA GLY A 62 -5.21 -9.73 0.81
C GLY A 62 -4.70 -9.77 2.25
N LEU A 63 -3.97 -10.80 2.67
CA LEU A 63 -3.33 -10.82 3.98
C LEU A 63 -2.21 -9.77 4.04
N ILE A 64 -2.23 -8.97 5.10
CA ILE A 64 -1.28 -7.89 5.36
C ILE A 64 -0.33 -8.34 6.46
N TYR A 65 0.96 -8.35 6.17
CA TYR A 65 2.02 -8.69 7.12
C TYR A 65 2.78 -7.42 7.52
N ARG A 66 3.01 -7.26 8.83
CA ARG A 66 3.96 -6.28 9.34
C ARG A 66 5.35 -6.66 8.85
N GLY A 67 6.07 -5.69 8.29
CA GLY A 67 7.50 -5.77 8.04
C GLY A 67 8.27 -5.00 9.11
N ARG A 68 9.02 -3.99 8.69
CA ARG A 68 9.70 -3.07 9.62
C ARG A 68 8.67 -2.26 10.42
N PRO A 69 8.88 -2.04 11.74
CA PRO A 69 7.95 -1.22 12.52
C PRO A 69 7.84 0.20 11.96
N GLU A 70 6.61 0.70 11.86
CA GLU A 70 6.27 1.96 11.16
C GLU A 70 6.99 3.20 11.70
N GLN A 71 7.31 3.22 12.99
CA GLN A 71 8.01 4.32 13.65
C GLN A 71 9.50 4.39 13.31
N PHE A 72 10.03 3.42 12.56
CA PHE A 72 11.43 3.35 12.17
C PHE A 72 11.61 3.46 10.66
N VAL A 73 12.65 4.17 10.21
CA VAL A 73 12.99 4.37 8.80
C VAL A 73 13.08 3.03 8.07
N GLY A 74 12.46 2.97 6.88
CA GLY A 74 12.45 1.84 5.97
C GLY A 74 13.81 1.53 5.31
N GLY A 75 13.79 0.54 4.43
CA GLY A 75 14.92 0.21 3.55
C GLY A 75 14.40 -0.09 2.15
N HIS A 76 13.49 0.73 1.65
CA HIS A 76 12.76 0.47 0.40
C HIS A 76 12.98 1.54 -0.67
N LEU A 77 13.62 2.65 -0.32
CA LEU A 77 14.18 3.68 -1.20
C LEU A 77 15.70 3.78 -0.98
N LEU A 78 16.38 4.72 -1.63
CA LEU A 78 17.80 4.96 -1.41
C LEU A 78 18.03 6.25 -0.61
N SER A 79 19.02 6.22 0.28
CA SER A 79 19.47 7.39 1.05
C SER A 79 18.31 8.13 1.74
N GLU A 80 18.31 9.47 1.67
CA GLU A 80 17.33 10.37 2.29
C GLU A 80 15.90 10.19 1.77
N GLU A 81 15.70 9.58 0.60
CA GLU A 81 14.36 9.31 0.07
C GLU A 81 13.59 8.32 0.97
N ASN A 82 14.26 7.50 1.79
CA ASN A 82 13.58 6.65 2.78
C ASN A 82 12.98 7.43 3.96
N ASN A 83 13.42 8.66 4.22
CA ASN A 83 13.04 9.37 5.43
C ASN A 83 11.55 9.72 5.40
N ASN A 84 10.85 9.48 6.51
CA ASN A 84 9.42 9.77 6.68
C ASN A 84 8.52 9.08 5.64
N THR A 85 8.91 7.89 5.18
CA THR A 85 8.12 7.10 4.23
C THR A 85 7.69 5.75 4.81
N LEU A 86 6.49 5.31 4.42
CA LEU A 86 5.97 3.97 4.65
C LEU A 86 5.95 3.17 3.34
N GLY A 87 6.92 2.30 3.15
CA GLY A 87 6.89 1.31 2.07
C GLY A 87 5.88 0.18 2.28
N ILE A 88 4.96 0.01 1.33
CA ILE A 88 4.02 -1.11 1.22
C ILE A 88 4.38 -1.91 -0.03
N CYS A 89 4.73 -3.19 0.12
CA CYS A 89 5.10 -4.06 -1.00
C CYS A 89 4.00 -5.10 -1.28
N LEU A 90 3.66 -5.23 -2.56
CA LEU A 90 2.70 -6.22 -3.05
C LEU A 90 3.43 -7.46 -3.57
N GLU A 91 3.01 -8.64 -3.12
CA GLU A 91 3.40 -9.91 -3.74
C GLU A 91 2.98 -9.92 -5.22
N GLY A 92 3.94 -10.03 -6.13
CA GLY A 92 3.69 -10.11 -7.56
C GLY A 92 4.81 -9.48 -8.38
N CYS A 93 4.69 -9.59 -9.69
CA CYS A 93 5.58 -8.94 -10.65
C CYS A 93 4.74 -8.20 -11.70
N TYR A 94 4.33 -6.98 -11.39
CA TYR A 94 3.43 -6.17 -12.23
C TYR A 94 4.15 -5.38 -13.32
N THR A 95 5.21 -5.95 -13.88
CA THR A 95 5.92 -5.42 -15.04
C THR A 95 6.42 -6.56 -15.92
N ASP A 96 6.82 -6.22 -17.15
CA ASP A 96 7.46 -7.19 -18.03
C ASP A 96 8.84 -7.56 -17.48
N TYR A 97 8.99 -8.81 -17.05
CA TYR A 97 10.21 -9.26 -16.42
C TYR A 97 10.51 -10.73 -16.73
N ILE A 98 11.76 -10.98 -17.10
CA ILE A 98 12.34 -12.32 -17.29
C ILE A 98 13.54 -12.42 -16.36
N ASN A 99 13.58 -13.44 -15.52
CA ASN A 99 14.71 -13.63 -14.62
C ASN A 99 15.93 -14.24 -15.36
N GLU A 100 17.07 -14.33 -14.68
CA GLU A 100 18.32 -14.88 -15.22
C GLU A 100 18.21 -16.34 -15.71
N ARG A 101 17.17 -17.07 -15.29
CA ARG A 101 16.88 -18.44 -15.72
C ARG A 101 15.92 -18.51 -16.91
N GLY A 102 15.60 -17.37 -17.53
CA GLY A 102 14.65 -17.29 -18.65
C GLY A 102 13.18 -17.44 -18.24
N GLN A 103 12.84 -17.37 -16.95
CA GLN A 103 11.46 -17.50 -16.49
C GLN A 103 10.75 -16.15 -16.56
N VAL A 104 9.61 -16.12 -17.27
CA VAL A 104 8.71 -14.96 -17.28
C VAL A 104 8.01 -14.87 -15.93
N LEU A 105 8.20 -13.75 -15.23
CA LEU A 105 7.55 -13.49 -13.95
C LEU A 105 6.32 -12.56 -14.08
N THR A 106 6.15 -11.89 -15.21
CA THR A 106 5.09 -10.91 -15.49
C THR A 106 3.70 -11.37 -15.07
N GLU A 107 2.99 -10.50 -14.34
CA GLU A 107 1.58 -10.59 -14.01
C GLU A 107 0.91 -9.27 -14.39
N LYS A 108 -0.06 -9.30 -15.29
CA LYS A 108 -0.67 -8.07 -15.84
C LYS A 108 -1.83 -7.54 -15.00
N GLU A 109 -2.19 -8.25 -13.94
CA GLU A 109 -3.31 -7.89 -13.08
C GLU A 109 -2.90 -8.02 -11.61
N VAL A 110 -3.20 -6.96 -10.83
CA VAL A 110 -3.14 -7.00 -9.37
C VAL A 110 -4.46 -7.58 -8.86
N PRO A 111 -4.46 -8.69 -8.09
CA PRO A 111 -5.66 -9.25 -7.48
C PRO A 111 -6.50 -8.22 -6.72
N GLN A 112 -7.82 -8.30 -6.85
CA GLN A 112 -8.76 -7.37 -6.20
C GLN A 112 -8.57 -7.36 -4.67
N THR A 113 -8.41 -8.53 -4.06
CA THR A 113 -8.13 -8.70 -2.63
C THR A 113 -6.87 -7.95 -2.17
N GLN A 114 -5.87 -7.83 -3.04
CA GLN A 114 -4.65 -7.06 -2.77
C GLN A 114 -4.90 -5.55 -2.84
N LEU A 115 -5.68 -5.09 -3.82
CA LEU A 115 -6.06 -3.68 -3.94
C LEU A 115 -6.95 -3.24 -2.77
N ASP A 116 -7.92 -4.07 -2.38
CA ASP A 116 -8.79 -3.80 -1.23
C ASP A 116 -7.97 -3.68 0.07
N ALA A 117 -7.02 -4.60 0.28
CA ALA A 117 -6.09 -4.57 1.41
C ALA A 117 -5.19 -3.33 1.38
N LEU A 118 -4.68 -2.94 0.19
CA LEU A 118 -3.87 -1.74 0.02
C LEU A 118 -4.66 -0.47 0.35
N VAL A 119 -5.90 -0.36 -0.12
CA VAL A 119 -6.78 0.79 0.18
C VAL A 119 -7.03 0.88 1.69
N TRP A 120 -7.42 -0.24 2.31
CA TRP A 120 -7.62 -0.28 3.75
C TRP A 120 -6.35 0.12 4.51
N LEU A 121 -5.20 -0.38 4.10
CA LEU A 121 -3.92 -0.11 4.74
C LEU A 121 -3.49 1.35 4.59
N CYS A 122 -3.72 1.97 3.43
CA CYS A 122 -3.48 3.39 3.23
C CYS A 122 -4.33 4.26 4.18
N LEU A 123 -5.60 3.90 4.37
CA LEU A 123 -6.48 4.60 5.32
C LEU A 123 -6.10 4.36 6.79
N TYR A 124 -5.65 3.15 7.13
CA TYR A 124 -5.08 2.84 8.44
C TYR A 124 -3.85 3.72 8.72
N CYS A 125 -2.90 3.78 7.80
CA CYS A 125 -1.71 4.61 7.93
C CYS A 125 -2.07 6.11 8.06
N LYS A 126 -2.99 6.62 7.25
CA LYS A 126 -3.50 8.01 7.35
C LYS A 126 -4.17 8.32 8.69
N SER A 127 -4.72 7.32 9.39
CA SER A 127 -5.32 7.53 10.71
C SER A 127 -4.30 7.56 11.85
N LYS A 128 -3.11 7.02 11.63
CA LYS A 128 -2.05 6.89 12.65
C LYS A 128 -0.92 7.90 12.46
N TRP A 129 -0.65 8.28 11.23
CA TRP A 129 0.48 9.12 10.83
C TRP A 129 0.00 10.30 9.98
N PRO A 130 0.74 11.42 9.93
CA PRO A 130 0.38 12.60 9.15
C PRO A 130 0.59 12.39 7.63
N VAL A 131 0.14 11.25 7.09
CA VAL A 131 0.30 10.90 5.68
C VAL A 131 -0.51 11.85 4.79
N ARG A 132 0.19 12.49 3.84
CA ARG A 132 -0.37 13.44 2.87
C ARG A 132 -0.29 12.93 1.43
N THR A 133 0.69 12.08 1.15
CA THR A 133 1.02 11.63 -0.21
C THR A 133 1.09 10.10 -0.28
N ILE A 134 0.75 9.56 -1.46
CA ILE A 134 0.94 8.14 -1.80
C ILE A 134 1.55 8.12 -3.19
N ASN A 135 2.77 7.58 -3.28
CA ASN A 135 3.58 7.55 -4.49
C ASN A 135 3.93 6.10 -4.84
N GLY A 136 4.36 5.87 -6.08
CA GLY A 136 5.12 4.68 -6.48
C GLY A 136 6.61 4.86 -6.21
N HIS A 137 7.35 3.76 -6.16
CA HIS A 137 8.82 3.84 -6.10
C HIS A 137 9.39 4.58 -7.33
N LEU A 138 8.82 4.41 -8.52
CA LEU A 138 9.20 5.10 -9.76
C LEU A 138 9.15 6.63 -9.66
N ASP A 139 8.39 7.20 -8.71
CA ASP A 139 8.28 8.66 -8.56
C ASP A 139 9.58 9.30 -8.01
N TYR A 140 10.49 8.48 -7.47
CA TYR A 140 11.74 8.90 -6.84
C TYR A 140 12.93 8.91 -7.81
N ASP A 141 13.87 9.83 -7.61
CA ASP A 141 14.98 10.04 -8.54
C ASP A 141 15.96 8.87 -8.54
N SER A 142 16.15 8.24 -7.39
CA SER A 142 17.00 7.05 -7.31
C SER A 142 16.43 5.86 -8.10
N ALA A 143 15.10 5.75 -8.21
CA ALA A 143 14.44 4.73 -9.02
C ALA A 143 14.57 5.03 -10.50
N LYS A 144 14.34 6.29 -10.91
CA LYS A 144 14.48 6.74 -12.30
C LYS A 144 15.91 6.53 -12.82
N LYS A 145 16.92 6.90 -12.01
CA LYS A 145 18.35 6.68 -12.35
C LYS A 145 18.70 5.21 -12.51
N ALA A 146 18.02 4.33 -11.79
CA ALA A 146 18.20 2.88 -11.87
C ALA A 146 17.23 2.20 -12.86
N GLU A 147 16.50 2.98 -13.66
CA GLU A 147 15.51 2.52 -14.65
C GLU A 147 14.48 1.54 -14.07
N LYS A 148 14.11 1.73 -12.80
CA LYS A 148 13.10 0.93 -12.11
C LYS A 148 11.71 1.49 -12.39
N ASP A 149 10.76 0.63 -12.69
CA ASP A 149 9.35 1.00 -12.93
C ASP A 149 8.39 0.61 -11.78
N CYS A 150 8.93 0.17 -10.65
CA CYS A 150 8.19 -0.27 -9.46
C CYS A 150 7.15 0.79 -9.00
N PRO A 151 5.88 0.43 -8.73
CA PRO A 151 5.30 -0.90 -8.52
C PRO A 151 4.97 -1.68 -9.80
N GLY A 152 5.49 -1.25 -10.94
CA GLY A 152 5.39 -1.90 -12.24
C GLY A 152 4.31 -1.25 -13.09
N LYS A 153 4.52 -1.25 -14.41
CA LYS A 153 3.60 -0.65 -15.39
C LYS A 153 2.17 -1.22 -15.39
N TYR A 154 1.96 -2.41 -14.84
CA TYR A 154 0.63 -3.04 -14.72
C TYR A 154 -0.06 -2.76 -13.38
N PHE A 155 0.56 -1.97 -12.48
CA PHE A 155 -0.13 -1.51 -11.28
C PHE A 155 -1.27 -0.53 -11.66
N PRO A 156 -2.52 -0.79 -11.25
CA PRO A 156 -3.68 -0.06 -11.76
C PRO A 156 -3.94 1.21 -10.94
N TRP A 157 -3.12 2.24 -11.13
CA TRP A 157 -3.21 3.51 -10.38
C TRP A 157 -4.61 4.14 -10.41
N ASP A 158 -5.24 4.26 -11.56
CA ASP A 158 -6.58 4.88 -11.68
C ASP A 158 -7.63 4.14 -10.85
N LYS A 159 -7.61 2.80 -10.92
CA LYS A 159 -8.52 1.95 -10.13
C LYS A 159 -8.22 2.08 -8.63
N PHE A 160 -6.95 2.07 -8.24
CA PHE A 160 -6.53 2.27 -6.85
C PHE A 160 -7.04 3.62 -6.31
N TRP A 161 -6.87 4.71 -7.05
CA TRP A 161 -7.34 6.03 -6.64
C TRP A 161 -8.85 6.13 -6.56
N GLN A 162 -9.58 5.53 -7.51
CA GLN A 162 -11.04 5.44 -7.45
C GLN A 162 -11.50 4.71 -6.18
N MET A 163 -10.90 3.54 -5.88
CA MET A 163 -11.23 2.76 -4.69
C MET A 163 -10.89 3.51 -3.39
N LEU A 164 -9.71 4.13 -3.31
CA LEU A 164 -9.32 4.92 -2.15
C LEU A 164 -10.29 6.09 -1.93
N LYS A 165 -10.65 6.80 -3.00
CA LYS A 165 -11.56 7.93 -2.93
C LYS A 165 -12.95 7.52 -2.47
N ARG A 166 -13.47 6.38 -2.97
CA ARG A 166 -14.73 5.79 -2.52
C ARG A 166 -14.73 5.59 -1.00
N GLU A 167 -13.69 4.94 -0.47
CA GLU A 167 -13.61 4.64 0.97
C GLU A 167 -13.40 5.91 1.83
N GLU A 168 -12.64 6.90 1.35
CA GLU A 168 -12.55 8.21 1.99
C GLU A 168 -13.92 8.91 2.06
N ASN A 169 -14.67 8.89 0.95
CA ASN A 169 -16.00 9.48 0.89
C ASN A 169 -16.97 8.77 1.84
N LYS A 170 -17.01 7.43 1.85
CA LYS A 170 -17.80 6.65 2.81
C LYS A 170 -17.47 7.00 4.26
N LYS A 171 -16.18 7.12 4.60
CA LYS A 171 -15.73 7.50 5.95
C LYS A 171 -16.18 8.91 6.32
N LEU A 172 -16.09 9.86 5.39
CA LEU A 172 -16.56 11.24 5.60
C LEU A 172 -18.08 11.26 5.83
N ILE A 173 -18.85 10.64 4.93
CA ILE A 173 -20.30 10.55 5.03
C ILE A 173 -20.69 9.93 6.37
N GLN A 174 -20.06 8.82 6.77
CA GLN A 174 -20.36 8.17 8.04
C GLN A 174 -20.07 9.07 9.24
N THR A 175 -19.04 9.91 9.17
CA THR A 175 -18.69 10.86 10.25
C THR A 175 -19.81 11.88 10.47
N PHE A 176 -20.49 12.32 9.40
CA PHE A 176 -21.55 13.33 9.48
C PHE A 176 -22.95 12.73 9.68
N VAL A 177 -23.26 11.61 9.01
CA VAL A 177 -24.60 11.01 9.08
C VAL A 177 -24.75 10.08 10.27
N GLY A 178 -23.71 9.32 10.61
CA GLY A 178 -23.74 8.39 11.73
C GLY A 178 -24.69 7.20 11.54
N PHE A 179 -24.67 6.51 10.39
CA PHE A 179 -25.49 5.32 10.19
C PHE A 179 -25.23 4.28 11.27
N HIS A 180 -26.29 3.69 11.81
CA HIS A 180 -26.19 2.56 12.74
C HIS A 180 -25.69 1.27 12.05
N ASN A 181 -26.01 1.09 10.77
CA ASN A 181 -25.51 0.00 9.93
C ASN A 181 -24.92 0.56 8.63
N PRO A 182 -23.69 1.11 8.66
CA PRO A 182 -23.08 1.72 7.48
C PRO A 182 -22.88 0.71 6.35
N GLN A 183 -22.45 -0.52 6.66
CA GLN A 183 -22.19 -1.53 5.63
C GLN A 183 -23.45 -1.85 4.82
N GLY A 184 -24.60 -2.04 5.47
CA GLY A 184 -25.86 -2.30 4.76
C GLY A 184 -26.29 -1.14 3.86
N VAL A 185 -25.97 0.10 4.22
CA VAL A 185 -26.20 1.28 3.37
C VAL A 185 -25.29 1.20 2.13
N TRP A 186 -23.99 0.99 2.33
CA TRP A 186 -23.02 0.88 1.24
C TRP A 186 -23.34 -0.25 0.26
N ASP A 187 -23.70 -1.42 0.78
CA ASP A 187 -24.10 -2.58 -0.02
C ASP A 187 -25.33 -2.26 -0.88
N ALA A 188 -26.32 -1.55 -0.33
CA ALA A 188 -27.51 -1.16 -1.08
C ALA A 188 -27.17 -0.19 -2.21
N ILE A 189 -26.33 0.82 -1.96
CA ILE A 189 -25.92 1.79 -2.98
C ILE A 189 -25.10 1.11 -4.08
N GLU A 190 -24.12 0.28 -3.72
CA GLU A 190 -23.27 -0.40 -4.69
C GLU A 190 -24.02 -1.43 -5.51
N LYS A 191 -25.08 -2.02 -4.95
CA LYS A 191 -25.94 -2.97 -5.66
C LYS A 191 -26.95 -2.30 -6.59
N HIS A 192 -27.45 -1.11 -6.24
CA HIS A 192 -28.64 -0.54 -6.90
C HIS A 192 -28.38 0.78 -7.63
N HIS A 193 -27.35 1.55 -7.27
CA HIS A 193 -27.07 2.82 -7.91
C HIS A 193 -26.19 2.61 -9.17
N PRO A 194 -26.55 3.18 -10.33
CA PRO A 194 -25.78 2.96 -11.58
C PRO A 194 -24.37 3.58 -11.55
N TYR A 195 -24.15 4.57 -10.68
CA TYR A 195 -22.88 5.30 -10.56
C TYR A 195 -22.50 5.50 -9.08
N PRO A 196 -22.18 4.43 -8.33
CA PRO A 196 -22.02 4.51 -6.87
C PRO A 196 -20.88 5.46 -6.48
N ASP A 197 -19.78 5.48 -7.21
CA ASP A 197 -18.64 6.37 -6.95
C ASP A 197 -18.97 7.85 -7.08
N ALA A 198 -19.66 8.22 -8.16
CA ALA A 198 -20.09 9.60 -8.38
C ALA A 198 -21.08 10.04 -7.28
N TRP A 199 -21.94 9.14 -6.84
CA TRP A 199 -22.89 9.39 -5.77
C TRP A 199 -22.20 9.61 -4.42
N TYR A 200 -21.26 8.74 -4.05
CA TYR A 200 -20.43 8.92 -2.85
C TYR A 200 -19.67 10.24 -2.88
N GLN A 201 -19.11 10.60 -4.04
CA GLN A 201 -18.40 11.86 -4.23
C GLN A 201 -19.32 13.06 -4.00
N GLN A 202 -20.47 13.09 -4.65
CA GLN A 202 -21.43 14.19 -4.53
C GLN A 202 -21.93 14.35 -3.09
N TRP A 203 -22.22 13.24 -2.39
CA TRP A 203 -22.64 13.28 -0.99
C TRP A 203 -21.52 13.73 -0.05
N ALA A 204 -20.31 13.22 -0.23
CA ALA A 204 -19.16 13.68 0.54
C ALA A 204 -18.90 15.19 0.35
N ASP A 205 -19.05 15.70 -0.88
CA ASP A 205 -18.85 17.11 -1.19
C ASP A 205 -19.92 18.04 -0.58
N SER A 206 -21.11 17.54 -0.25
CA SER A 206 -22.13 18.34 0.43
C SER A 206 -21.71 18.76 1.84
N TYR A 207 -20.81 18.01 2.49
CA TYR A 207 -20.28 18.33 3.82
C TYR A 207 -19.04 19.25 3.78
N LYS A 208 -18.36 19.34 2.63
CA LYS A 208 -17.19 20.22 2.49
C LYS A 208 -17.58 21.69 2.34
N LYS A 209 -18.77 21.96 1.79
CA LYS A 209 -19.29 23.32 1.56
C LYS A 209 -19.80 24.01 2.83
N THR A 210 -19.98 23.29 3.93
CA THR A 210 -20.48 23.85 5.21
C THR A 210 -19.38 24.31 6.17
N CYS A 211 -18.11 24.27 5.76
CA CYS A 211 -16.95 24.69 6.56
C CYS A 211 -16.28 25.99 6.03
N SER A 212 -17.05 26.89 5.43
CA SER A 212 -16.59 28.25 5.04
C SER A 212 -17.18 29.31 5.95
#